data_AF-A0A1A5ZWZ9-F1
#
_entry.id   AF-A0A1A5ZWZ9-F1
#
_cell.length_a   1.000
_cell.length_b   1.000
_cell.length_c   1.000
_cell.angle_alpha   90.00
_cell.angle_beta   90.00
_cell.angle_gamma   90.00
#
_symmetry.space_group_name_H-M   'P 1'
#
loop_
_entity.id
_entity.type
_entity.pdbx_description
1 polymer ?
#
loop_
_entity_poly.entity_id
_entity_poly.type
_entity_poly.pdbx_seq_one_letter_code
_entity_poly.pdbx_strand_id
1 'polypeptide(L)'
;MDDLSNLSTALQEILAAPEGSETLASTIEGYFLSSDIVTKKAVCETLLDILNDGDAEHRAKQRDITLKETSLTYLPHLLPLSSSVPAAEEIVLLIAEHGNPREVVLGLSEGIQSIVDRAEGYQVSDNSDGGAFEDENEDDGNMDIDWPQLLEEYQVILRCFIIATPRLTNSKSTPTLLSLSESISNSLPVLAHQATTSSSRTLLRLLCELVEVVWGWVQKTIDSGREQRAILSNMLFESITLLGHKVNARLTERWFLRTFPKFQSMPTSQAIVEVGIEGFKGGQEVLDLAWATAKKLDYTPADLIRKIVEPSHLSIHASLASLNLLASQLAKNDLRQALSGTEVSPTLLDDGMPILCAALSGSSVDAGIAYTWASVHHYSMNTDDSVEYDNASMLLELLVPLTAQHPSALTRLALFKLIGSIISLLTTPNDKIQLFKQLLEPANPFDNIRIQSLSLLRESISSKSKTVLSPLLAEVIFPVLFVFPEECDPEENPFYLTAPEMLESYWVSWWTECLALLWFILDSDKGDLTTIRTNPKHDERVKGWIKAVEGKLKEIQGFISTIGNDGDQQEDEFSGVRFMVMRFEDALNRVKGLL
;
A
#
# COMPACT_ATOMS: atom_id res chain seq x y z
N MET A 1 23.03 34.42 -30.23
CA MET A 1 21.75 34.64 -30.91
C MET A 1 21.90 34.53 -32.43
N ASP A 2 22.96 35.07 -33.03
CA ASP A 2 23.20 34.94 -34.48
C ASP A 2 23.43 33.49 -34.96
N ASP A 3 23.95 32.59 -34.12
CA ASP A 3 24.13 31.16 -34.47
C ASP A 3 22.81 30.37 -34.59
N LEU A 4 21.75 30.78 -33.90
CA LEU A 4 20.47 30.06 -33.89
C LEU A 4 19.61 30.37 -35.12
N SER A 5 19.64 31.61 -35.63
CA SER A 5 19.00 31.96 -36.90
C SER A 5 19.68 31.27 -38.09
N ASN A 6 21.00 31.05 -37.99
CA ASN A 6 21.75 30.31 -39.00
C ASN A 6 21.37 28.81 -39.00
N LEU A 7 21.11 28.23 -37.82
CA LEU A 7 20.66 26.84 -37.69
C LEU A 7 19.29 26.60 -38.36
N SER A 8 18.30 27.46 -38.08
CA SER A 8 16.96 27.35 -38.66
C SER A 8 16.98 27.47 -40.19
N THR A 9 17.71 28.47 -40.71
CA THR A 9 17.84 28.69 -42.16
C THR A 9 18.56 27.52 -42.84
N ALA A 10 19.63 26.98 -42.22
CA ALA A 10 20.37 25.84 -42.74
C ALA A 10 19.53 24.55 -42.77
N LEU A 11 18.73 24.28 -41.74
CA LEU A 11 17.85 23.11 -41.68
C LEU A 11 16.70 23.22 -42.71
N GLN A 12 16.16 24.43 -42.93
CA GLN A 12 15.15 24.67 -43.97
C GLN A 12 15.73 24.52 -45.39
N GLU A 13 16.95 24.98 -45.63
CA GLU A 13 17.64 24.79 -46.92
C GLU A 13 17.94 23.32 -47.22
N ILE A 14 18.29 22.53 -46.20
CA ILE A 14 18.49 21.08 -46.32
C ILE A 14 17.16 20.39 -46.67
N LEU A 15 16.05 20.75 -46.01
CA LEU A 15 14.73 20.18 -46.29
C LEU A 15 14.18 20.49 -47.68
N ALA A 16 14.59 21.60 -48.29
CA ALA A 16 14.21 21.97 -49.65
C ALA A 16 14.97 21.18 -50.74
N ALA A 17 16.02 20.43 -50.36
CA ALA A 17 16.84 19.65 -51.29
C ALA A 17 16.22 18.26 -51.61
N PRO A 18 16.45 17.69 -52.81
CA PRO A 18 15.89 16.40 -53.21
C PRO A 18 16.32 15.19 -52.35
N GLU A 19 17.45 15.29 -51.63
CA GLU A 19 17.97 14.29 -50.66
C GLU A 19 17.93 14.82 -49.21
N GLY A 20 17.06 15.81 -48.95
CA GLY A 20 17.04 16.61 -47.74
C GLY A 20 16.77 15.84 -46.45
N SER A 21 16.00 14.74 -46.49
CA SER A 21 15.60 14.02 -45.28
C SER A 21 16.75 13.24 -44.62
N GLU A 22 17.60 12.57 -45.40
CA GLU A 22 18.76 11.81 -44.89
C GLU A 22 19.89 12.75 -44.41
N THR A 23 20.11 13.85 -45.15
CA THR A 23 21.07 14.88 -44.77
C THR A 23 20.62 15.66 -43.54
N LEU A 24 19.31 15.87 -43.36
CA LEU A 24 18.73 16.44 -42.15
C LEU A 24 18.89 15.49 -40.95
N ALA A 25 18.62 14.19 -41.13
CA ALA A 25 18.76 13.19 -40.08
C ALA A 25 20.17 13.13 -39.51
N SER A 26 21.19 13.01 -40.37
CA SER A 26 22.60 12.99 -39.95
C SER A 26 23.07 14.30 -39.31
N THR A 27 22.60 15.45 -39.79
CA THR A 27 22.92 16.77 -39.22
C THR A 27 22.32 16.91 -37.82
N ILE A 28 21.05 16.53 -37.65
CA ILE A 28 20.34 16.59 -36.36
C ILE A 28 20.93 15.60 -35.36
N GLU A 29 21.28 14.39 -35.79
CA GLU A 29 21.96 13.39 -34.97
C GLU A 29 23.32 13.91 -34.47
N GLY A 30 24.12 14.54 -35.33
CA GLY A 30 25.37 15.19 -34.94
C GLY A 30 25.20 16.26 -33.86
N TYR A 31 24.09 17.02 -33.88
CA TYR A 31 23.78 17.97 -32.82
C TYR A 31 23.27 17.31 -31.54
N PHE A 32 22.57 16.18 -31.62
CA PHE A 32 22.13 15.43 -30.44
C PHE A 32 23.26 14.69 -29.72
N LEU A 33 24.35 14.39 -30.42
CA LEU A 33 25.60 13.87 -29.86
C LEU A 33 26.45 14.95 -29.15
N SER A 34 26.11 16.23 -29.29
CA SER A 34 26.75 17.31 -28.52
C SER A 34 26.60 17.07 -27.00
N SER A 35 27.61 17.46 -26.20
CA SER A 35 27.50 17.43 -24.74
C SER A 35 26.68 18.61 -24.16
N ASP A 36 26.40 19.64 -24.96
CA ASP A 36 25.71 20.85 -24.52
C ASP A 36 24.18 20.74 -24.60
N ILE A 37 23.52 20.79 -23.43
CA ILE A 37 22.06 20.76 -23.32
C ILE A 37 21.38 21.97 -23.98
N VAL A 38 22.05 23.13 -24.02
CA VAL A 38 21.50 24.35 -24.65
C VAL A 38 21.39 24.15 -26.15
N THR A 39 22.42 23.56 -26.76
CA THR A 39 22.42 23.15 -28.17
C THR A 39 21.31 22.14 -28.46
N LYS A 40 21.17 21.08 -27.65
CA LYS A 40 20.10 20.07 -27.83
C LYS A 40 18.71 20.69 -27.76
N LYS A 41 18.49 21.58 -26.79
CA LYS A 41 17.22 22.30 -26.63
C LYS A 41 16.91 23.17 -27.85
N ALA A 42 17.88 23.97 -28.30
CA ALA A 42 17.73 24.81 -29.49
C ALA A 42 17.40 24.01 -30.75
N VAL A 43 18.02 22.84 -30.92
CA VAL A 43 17.75 21.93 -32.04
C VAL A 43 16.34 21.37 -31.95
N CYS A 44 15.88 20.97 -30.76
CA CYS A 44 14.49 20.52 -30.56
C CYS A 44 13.49 21.64 -30.88
N GLU A 45 13.70 22.86 -30.40
CA GLU A 45 12.81 24.00 -30.68
C GLU A 45 12.77 24.30 -32.18
N THR A 46 13.93 24.32 -32.84
CA THR A 46 14.03 24.58 -34.28
C THR A 46 13.38 23.47 -35.11
N LEU A 47 13.59 22.20 -34.74
CA LEU A 47 12.97 21.07 -35.41
C LEU A 47 11.44 21.11 -35.24
N LEU A 48 10.96 21.44 -34.04
CA LEU A 48 9.54 21.56 -33.76
C LEU A 48 8.89 22.70 -34.57
N ASP A 49 9.56 23.84 -34.68
CA ASP A 49 9.10 24.97 -35.52
C ASP A 49 8.97 24.55 -36.98
N ILE A 50 9.96 23.82 -37.51
CA ILE A 50 9.92 23.28 -38.88
C ILE A 50 8.74 22.32 -39.07
N LEU A 51 8.49 21.42 -38.11
CA LEU A 51 7.38 20.46 -38.17
C LEU A 51 5.99 21.11 -38.02
N ASN A 52 5.96 22.33 -37.50
CA ASN A 52 4.75 23.13 -37.27
C ASN A 52 4.59 24.29 -38.25
N ASP A 53 5.49 24.45 -39.22
CA ASP A 53 5.43 25.54 -40.18
C ASP A 53 4.35 25.32 -41.26
N GLY A 54 3.72 26.40 -41.70
CA GLY A 54 2.72 26.41 -42.77
C GLY A 54 1.29 26.01 -42.39
N ASP A 55 0.46 25.78 -43.42
CA ASP A 55 -0.95 25.39 -43.25
C ASP A 55 -1.12 23.90 -42.89
N ALA A 56 -2.34 23.46 -42.61
CA ALA A 56 -2.60 22.08 -42.16
C ALA A 56 -2.17 21.01 -43.18
N GLU A 57 -2.26 21.30 -44.49
CA GLU A 57 -1.86 20.36 -45.54
C GLU A 57 -0.34 20.31 -45.68
N HIS A 58 0.32 21.48 -45.57
CA HIS A 58 1.77 21.59 -45.58
C HIS A 58 2.39 20.87 -44.38
N ARG A 59 1.88 21.10 -43.16
CA ARG A 59 2.33 20.40 -41.94
C ARG A 59 2.21 18.88 -42.07
N ALA A 60 1.10 18.37 -42.60
CA ALA A 60 0.91 16.93 -42.77
C ALA A 60 1.95 16.33 -43.73
N LYS A 61 2.23 17.00 -44.86
CA LYS A 61 3.26 16.56 -45.82
C LYS A 61 4.66 16.67 -45.23
N GLN A 62 4.96 17.77 -44.54
CA GLN A 62 6.26 17.99 -43.92
C GLN A 62 6.57 16.93 -42.86
N ARG A 63 5.60 16.65 -41.97
CA ARG A 63 5.74 15.60 -40.95
C ARG A 63 5.88 14.20 -41.56
N ASP A 64 5.17 13.88 -42.64
CA ASP A 64 5.35 12.59 -43.35
C ASP A 64 6.72 12.48 -44.00
N ILE A 65 7.27 13.57 -44.57
CA ILE A 65 8.60 13.55 -45.19
C ILE A 65 9.70 13.42 -44.11
N THR A 66 9.58 14.17 -43.00
CA THR A 66 10.64 14.26 -41.99
C THR A 66 10.63 13.13 -40.98
N LEU A 67 9.45 12.61 -40.58
CA LEU A 67 9.33 11.70 -39.43
C LEU A 67 9.13 10.22 -39.81
N LYS A 68 8.77 9.93 -41.06
CA LYS A 68 8.31 8.59 -41.46
C LYS A 68 9.35 7.48 -41.29
N GLU A 69 10.61 7.75 -41.57
CA GLU A 69 11.71 6.75 -41.54
C GLU A 69 12.85 7.15 -40.57
N THR A 70 12.60 8.09 -39.66
CA THR A 70 13.60 8.62 -38.71
C THR A 70 13.33 8.22 -37.27
N SER A 71 12.32 7.38 -37.03
CA SER A 71 11.88 7.03 -35.67
C SER A 71 12.98 6.34 -34.85
N LEU A 72 13.69 5.36 -35.44
CA LEU A 72 14.79 4.66 -34.76
C LEU A 72 16.03 5.53 -34.56
N THR A 73 16.21 6.58 -35.38
CA THR A 73 17.33 7.51 -35.25
C THR A 73 17.07 8.57 -34.19
N TYR A 74 15.85 9.12 -34.13
CA TYR A 74 15.55 10.24 -33.25
C TYR A 74 15.12 9.82 -31.84
N LEU A 75 14.36 8.72 -31.70
CA LEU A 75 13.82 8.30 -30.40
C LEU A 75 14.90 8.07 -29.33
N PRO A 76 16.03 7.37 -29.59
CA PRO A 76 17.06 7.14 -28.58
C PRO A 76 17.66 8.44 -28.00
N HIS A 77 17.70 9.51 -28.80
CA HIS A 77 18.25 10.80 -28.38
C HIS A 77 17.20 11.73 -27.76
N LEU A 78 15.96 11.69 -28.25
CA LEU A 78 14.89 12.56 -27.77
C LEU A 78 14.23 12.06 -26.49
N LEU A 79 14.12 10.75 -26.29
CA LEU A 79 13.47 10.19 -25.10
C LEU A 79 14.13 10.65 -23.79
N PRO A 80 15.47 10.58 -23.61
CA PRO A 80 16.11 11.09 -22.39
C PRO A 80 15.93 12.61 -22.17
N LEU A 81 15.70 13.37 -23.25
CA LEU A 81 15.46 14.81 -23.18
C LEU A 81 14.01 15.17 -22.88
N SER A 82 13.06 14.25 -23.06
CA SER A 82 11.62 14.52 -22.98
C SER A 82 11.16 15.03 -21.61
N SER A 83 11.86 14.66 -20.53
CA SER A 83 11.58 15.15 -19.16
C SER A 83 12.06 16.59 -18.92
N SER A 84 13.09 17.04 -19.65
CA SER A 84 13.77 18.33 -19.40
C SER A 84 13.52 19.37 -20.48
N VAL A 85 13.12 18.94 -21.67
CA VAL A 85 12.90 19.77 -22.86
C VAL A 85 11.49 19.51 -23.41
N PRO A 86 10.51 20.40 -23.16
CA PRO A 86 9.14 20.23 -23.65
C PRO A 86 9.02 20.05 -25.16
N ALA A 87 9.88 20.71 -25.94
CA ALA A 87 9.92 20.53 -27.39
C ALA A 87 10.31 19.10 -27.79
N ALA A 88 11.19 18.43 -27.02
CA ALA A 88 11.56 17.04 -27.26
C ALA A 88 10.37 16.10 -26.98
N GLU A 89 9.62 16.31 -25.88
CA GLU A 89 8.37 15.56 -25.63
C GLU A 89 7.38 15.71 -26.79
N GLU A 90 7.16 16.93 -27.28
CA GLU A 90 6.23 17.18 -28.37
C GLU A 90 6.68 16.52 -29.68
N ILE A 91 7.98 16.57 -30.01
CA ILE A 91 8.53 15.87 -31.18
C ILE A 91 8.35 14.36 -31.05
N VAL A 92 8.63 13.78 -29.87
CA VAL A 92 8.45 12.34 -29.62
C VAL A 92 6.99 11.92 -29.82
N LEU A 93 6.03 12.73 -29.36
CA LEU A 93 4.61 12.49 -29.61
C LEU A 93 4.24 12.61 -31.10
N LEU A 94 4.82 13.57 -31.83
CA LEU A 94 4.65 13.71 -33.28
C LEU A 94 5.25 12.52 -34.04
N ILE A 95 6.39 11.99 -33.60
CA ILE A 95 6.98 10.76 -34.14
C ILE A 95 6.01 9.60 -33.91
N ALA A 96 5.41 9.48 -32.73
CA ALA A 96 4.42 8.45 -32.45
C ALA A 96 3.15 8.56 -33.32
N GLU A 97 2.74 9.77 -33.69
CA GLU A 97 1.56 10.04 -34.52
C GLU A 97 1.82 9.85 -36.03
N HIS A 98 3.01 10.22 -36.52
CA HIS A 98 3.29 10.32 -37.96
C HIS A 98 4.37 9.34 -38.45
N GLY A 99 5.30 8.91 -37.59
CA GLY A 99 6.38 7.98 -37.95
C GLY A 99 5.89 6.58 -38.32
N ASN A 100 6.75 5.75 -38.92
CA ASN A 100 6.42 4.36 -39.22
C ASN A 100 6.09 3.59 -37.93
N PRO A 101 4.86 3.08 -37.74
CA PRO A 101 4.41 2.56 -36.45
C PRO A 101 5.20 1.33 -35.98
N ARG A 102 5.82 0.57 -36.89
CA ARG A 102 6.67 -0.58 -36.52
C ARG A 102 7.99 -0.14 -35.93
N GLU A 103 8.62 0.85 -36.55
CA GLU A 103 9.89 1.43 -36.09
C GLU A 103 9.68 2.19 -34.79
N VAL A 104 8.59 2.94 -34.67
CA VAL A 104 8.23 3.60 -33.41
C VAL A 104 8.09 2.58 -32.28
N VAL A 105 7.30 1.52 -32.45
CA VAL A 105 7.11 0.51 -31.40
C VAL A 105 8.42 -0.17 -31.00
N LEU A 106 9.30 -0.45 -31.96
CA LEU A 106 10.62 -1.00 -31.70
C LEU A 106 11.51 -0.01 -30.91
N GLY A 107 11.60 1.24 -31.37
CA GLY A 107 12.40 2.28 -30.69
C GLY A 107 11.89 2.61 -29.29
N LEU A 108 10.59 2.51 -29.06
CA LEU A 108 10.01 2.65 -27.71
C LEU A 108 10.38 1.47 -26.81
N SER A 109 10.42 0.23 -27.31
CA SER A 109 10.89 -0.93 -26.55
C SER A 109 12.38 -0.81 -26.19
N GLU A 110 13.21 -0.32 -27.11
CA GLU A 110 14.62 -0.01 -26.84
C GLU A 110 14.75 1.13 -25.82
N GLY A 111 13.88 2.14 -25.89
CA GLY A 111 13.79 3.20 -24.88
C GLY A 111 13.48 2.67 -23.48
N ILE A 112 12.56 1.71 -23.35
CA ILE A 112 12.31 1.02 -22.07
C ILE A 112 13.56 0.29 -21.59
N GLN A 113 14.25 -0.44 -22.47
CA GLN A 113 15.48 -1.14 -22.09
C GLN A 113 16.55 -0.15 -21.62
N SER A 114 16.73 0.98 -22.31
CA SER A 114 17.66 2.05 -21.91
C SER A 114 17.32 2.65 -20.53
N ILE A 115 16.04 2.75 -20.18
CA ILE A 115 15.61 3.17 -18.83
C ILE A 115 16.03 2.12 -17.80
N VAL A 116 15.82 0.83 -18.08
CA VAL A 116 16.21 -0.26 -17.16
C VAL A 116 17.72 -0.30 -16.98
N ASP A 117 18.49 -0.22 -18.06
CA ASP A 117 19.96 -0.23 -18.01
C ASP A 117 20.49 0.94 -17.15
N ARG A 118 19.93 2.14 -17.33
CA ARG A 118 20.27 3.31 -16.48
C ARG A 118 19.84 3.15 -15.03
N ALA A 119 18.67 2.54 -14.78
CA ALA A 119 18.18 2.27 -13.44
C ALA A 119 19.00 1.20 -12.70
N GLU A 120 19.62 0.27 -13.42
CA GLU A 120 20.51 -0.75 -12.87
C GLU A 120 21.98 -0.30 -12.78
N GLY A 121 22.29 0.91 -13.24
CA GLY A 121 23.64 1.48 -13.19
C GLY A 121 24.54 1.00 -14.34
N TYR A 122 23.99 0.34 -15.36
CA TYR A 122 24.72 0.02 -16.58
C TYR A 122 24.87 1.26 -17.46
N GLN A 123 25.97 2.00 -17.28
CA GLN A 123 26.40 2.96 -18.29
C GLN A 123 27.17 2.21 -19.39
N VAL A 124 26.56 2.09 -20.57
CA VAL A 124 27.29 1.70 -21.79
C VAL A 124 28.16 2.89 -22.20
N SER A 125 29.37 2.97 -21.67
CA SER A 125 30.36 3.96 -22.10
C SER A 125 30.92 3.57 -23.47
N ASP A 126 30.18 3.86 -24.54
CA ASP A 126 30.72 3.80 -25.91
C ASP A 126 31.68 4.95 -26.22
N ASN A 127 32.02 5.78 -25.23
CA ASN A 127 33.17 6.69 -25.32
C ASN A 127 34.48 5.93 -25.11
N SER A 128 34.82 5.09 -26.09
CA SER A 128 36.22 4.77 -26.37
C SER A 128 36.88 6.00 -26.99
N ASP A 129 37.21 6.99 -26.17
CA ASP A 129 38.25 7.95 -26.53
C ASP A 129 39.24 8.03 -25.38
N GLY A 130 40.42 7.43 -25.63
CA GLY A 130 41.50 7.30 -24.69
C GLY A 130 42.01 8.66 -24.23
N GLY A 131 41.84 8.94 -22.94
CA GLY A 131 42.37 10.12 -22.28
C GLY A 131 42.56 9.82 -20.80
N ALA A 132 43.71 9.28 -20.45
CA ALA A 132 44.14 8.95 -19.11
C ALA A 132 43.87 10.08 -18.10
N PHE A 133 43.00 9.82 -17.12
CA PHE A 133 43.14 10.29 -15.74
C PHE A 133 42.51 9.26 -14.82
N GLU A 134 43.38 8.42 -14.25
CA GLU A 134 43.13 7.77 -12.97
C GLU A 134 43.01 8.89 -11.92
N ASP A 135 41.78 9.32 -11.61
CA ASP A 135 41.52 10.02 -10.35
C ASP A 135 40.95 8.99 -9.38
N GLU A 136 41.87 8.47 -8.57
CA GLU A 136 41.64 7.69 -7.35
C GLU A 136 40.84 8.55 -6.34
N ASN A 137 39.54 8.70 -6.57
CA ASN A 137 38.55 9.05 -5.56
C ASN A 137 37.33 8.15 -5.77
N GLU A 138 37.52 6.86 -5.55
CA GLU A 138 36.44 5.88 -5.34
C GLU A 138 35.78 6.18 -3.98
N ASP A 139 35.03 7.28 -3.93
CA ASP A 139 34.02 7.54 -2.91
C ASP A 139 32.76 6.78 -3.37
N ASP A 140 32.68 5.52 -2.95
CA ASP A 140 31.46 4.74 -2.75
C ASP A 140 30.35 4.89 -3.82
N GLY A 141 30.65 4.47 -5.06
CA GLY A 141 29.82 3.63 -5.95
C GLY A 141 28.31 3.89 -6.14
N ASN A 142 27.75 5.01 -5.69
CA ASN A 142 26.33 5.30 -5.76
C ASN A 142 26.14 6.43 -6.78
N MET A 143 26.11 6.07 -8.07
CA MET A 143 25.59 6.98 -9.09
C MET A 143 24.18 7.39 -8.67
N ASP A 144 23.98 8.69 -8.44
CA ASP A 144 22.67 9.23 -8.06
C ASP A 144 21.74 9.10 -9.27
N ILE A 145 20.90 8.06 -9.27
CA ILE A 145 19.93 7.79 -10.33
C ILE A 145 18.79 8.79 -10.21
N ASP A 146 18.57 9.60 -11.25
CA ASP A 146 17.43 10.51 -11.33
C ASP A 146 16.12 9.75 -11.63
N TRP A 147 15.55 9.16 -10.57
CA TRP A 147 14.28 8.43 -10.63
C TRP A 147 13.10 9.27 -11.16
N PRO A 148 12.91 10.54 -10.74
CA PRO A 148 11.88 11.41 -11.33
C PRO A 148 11.98 11.49 -12.85
N GLN A 149 13.18 11.74 -13.39
CA GLN A 149 13.40 11.82 -14.84
C GLN A 149 13.03 10.49 -15.53
N LEU A 150 13.51 9.35 -15.02
CA LEU A 150 13.21 8.04 -15.61
C LEU A 150 11.71 7.73 -15.61
N LEU A 151 11.00 8.10 -14.55
CA LEU A 151 9.55 7.91 -14.44
C LEU A 151 8.77 8.80 -15.41
N GLU A 152 9.23 10.03 -15.66
CA GLU A 152 8.63 10.93 -16.65
C GLU A 152 8.87 10.44 -18.08
N GLU A 153 10.10 10.04 -18.39
CA GLU A 153 10.46 9.44 -19.67
C GLU A 153 9.61 8.18 -19.95
N TYR A 154 9.46 7.30 -18.96
CA TYR A 154 8.61 6.11 -19.07
C TYR A 154 7.13 6.47 -19.33
N GLN A 155 6.61 7.54 -18.74
CA GLN A 155 5.25 8.03 -19.03
C GLN A 155 5.11 8.49 -20.48
N VAL A 156 6.11 9.20 -21.03
CA VAL A 156 6.12 9.62 -22.44
C VAL A 156 6.13 8.41 -23.36
N ILE A 157 6.96 7.40 -23.06
CA ILE A 157 7.00 6.14 -23.81
C ILE A 157 5.62 5.45 -23.83
N LEU A 158 4.95 5.34 -22.68
CA LEU A 158 3.60 4.74 -22.61
C LEU A 158 2.58 5.51 -23.44
N ARG A 159 2.61 6.85 -23.42
CA ARG A 159 1.77 7.70 -24.30
C ARG A 159 2.04 7.41 -25.78
N CYS A 160 3.30 7.24 -26.16
CA CYS A 160 3.66 6.93 -27.52
C CYS A 160 3.18 5.53 -27.95
N PHE A 161 3.24 4.53 -27.07
CA PHE A 161 2.65 3.21 -27.35
C PHE A 161 1.15 3.29 -27.56
N ILE A 162 0.43 4.10 -26.77
CA ILE A 162 -1.01 4.34 -26.94
C ILE A 162 -1.31 4.92 -28.33
N ILE A 163 -0.50 5.87 -28.81
CA ILE A 163 -0.70 6.52 -30.10
C ILE A 163 -0.30 5.61 -31.28
N ALA A 164 0.85 4.95 -31.18
CA ALA A 164 1.45 4.20 -32.28
C ALA A 164 0.81 2.83 -32.52
N THR A 165 0.45 2.10 -31.46
CA THR A 165 -0.04 0.71 -31.57
C THR A 165 -1.27 0.56 -32.48
N PRO A 166 -2.32 1.40 -32.38
CA PRO A 166 -3.51 1.28 -33.23
C PRO A 166 -3.25 1.43 -34.73
N ARG A 167 -2.12 2.03 -35.11
CA ARG A 167 -1.69 2.28 -36.49
C ARG A 167 -1.01 1.05 -37.11
N LEU A 168 -0.63 0.04 -36.31
CA LEU A 168 -0.01 -1.18 -36.80
C LEU A 168 -0.98 -1.98 -37.68
N THR A 169 -0.53 -2.32 -38.89
CA THR A 169 -1.30 -3.12 -39.87
C THR A 169 -0.95 -4.61 -39.81
N ASN A 170 -0.61 -5.13 -38.62
CA ASN A 170 -0.19 -6.52 -38.48
C ASN A 170 -1.39 -7.47 -38.64
N SER A 171 -1.17 -8.59 -39.33
CA SER A 171 -2.21 -9.62 -39.46
C SER A 171 -2.46 -10.34 -38.14
N LYS A 172 -1.39 -10.66 -37.40
CA LYS A 172 -1.41 -11.27 -36.07
C LYS A 172 -0.89 -10.30 -35.02
N SER A 173 -1.54 -10.26 -33.87
CA SER A 173 -1.20 -9.40 -32.74
C SER A 173 -0.24 -10.07 -31.75
N THR A 174 -0.30 -11.40 -31.59
CA THR A 174 0.43 -12.10 -30.51
C THR A 174 1.92 -11.76 -30.41
N PRO A 175 2.74 -11.74 -31.49
CA PRO A 175 4.16 -11.44 -31.37
C PRO A 175 4.44 -10.03 -30.83
N THR A 176 3.67 -9.05 -31.28
CA THR A 176 3.78 -7.67 -30.81
C THR A 176 3.34 -7.54 -29.34
N LEU A 177 2.28 -8.24 -28.94
CA LEU A 177 1.82 -8.23 -27.55
C LEU A 177 2.81 -8.87 -26.59
N LEU A 178 3.44 -9.98 -27.00
CA LEU A 178 4.46 -10.64 -26.18
C LEU A 178 5.66 -9.73 -25.95
N SER A 179 6.17 -9.10 -27.02
CA SER A 179 7.28 -8.15 -26.92
C SER A 179 6.92 -6.93 -26.06
N LEU A 180 5.73 -6.32 -26.27
CA LEU A 180 5.28 -5.19 -25.46
C LEU A 180 5.10 -5.57 -23.98
N SER A 181 4.46 -6.72 -23.73
CA SER A 181 4.24 -7.22 -22.36
C SER A 181 5.56 -7.51 -21.67
N GLU A 182 6.53 -8.11 -22.37
CA GLU A 182 7.86 -8.40 -21.81
C GLU A 182 8.61 -7.12 -21.44
N SER A 183 8.63 -6.11 -22.32
CA SER A 183 9.27 -4.82 -22.02
C SER A 183 8.65 -4.15 -20.78
N ILE A 184 7.31 -4.15 -20.67
CA ILE A 184 6.61 -3.55 -19.53
C ILE A 184 6.81 -4.37 -18.25
N SER A 185 6.66 -5.70 -18.31
CA SER A 185 6.82 -6.58 -17.15
C SER A 185 8.25 -6.56 -16.58
N ASN A 186 9.27 -6.39 -17.42
CA ASN A 186 10.66 -6.31 -16.95
C ASN A 186 10.98 -4.96 -16.31
N SER A 187 10.48 -3.86 -16.87
CA SER A 187 10.79 -2.50 -16.39
C SER A 187 9.95 -2.06 -15.19
N LEU A 188 8.69 -2.52 -15.12
CA LEU A 188 7.74 -2.02 -14.14
C LEU A 188 8.13 -2.32 -12.68
N PRO A 189 8.64 -3.50 -12.29
CA PRO A 189 9.08 -3.76 -10.93
C PRO A 189 10.16 -2.79 -10.43
N VAL A 190 11.11 -2.44 -11.29
CA VAL A 190 12.21 -1.50 -11.00
C VAL A 190 11.65 -0.10 -10.76
N LEU A 191 10.83 0.39 -11.69
CA LEU A 191 10.27 1.74 -11.65
C LEU A 191 9.19 1.91 -10.58
N ALA A 192 8.33 0.91 -10.39
CA ALA A 192 7.22 0.97 -9.45
C ALA A 192 7.70 1.12 -8.01
N HIS A 193 8.86 0.56 -7.65
CA HIS A 193 9.44 0.72 -6.31
C HIS A 193 9.73 2.20 -5.99
N GLN A 194 10.16 2.96 -6.99
CA GLN A 194 10.57 4.37 -6.86
C GLN A 194 9.45 5.36 -7.17
N ALA A 195 8.33 4.88 -7.72
CA ALA A 195 7.19 5.72 -8.05
C ALA A 195 6.58 6.39 -6.82
N THR A 196 6.37 7.71 -6.92
CA THR A 196 5.58 8.51 -5.96
C THR A 196 4.09 8.22 -6.10
N THR A 197 3.25 8.76 -5.21
CA THR A 197 1.77 8.66 -5.34
C THR A 197 1.28 9.27 -6.66
N SER A 198 1.83 10.43 -7.06
CA SER A 198 1.45 11.12 -8.29
C SER A 198 1.86 10.30 -9.52
N SER A 199 3.13 9.87 -9.57
CA SER A 199 3.65 9.07 -10.68
C SER A 199 2.92 7.74 -10.79
N SER A 200 2.63 7.06 -9.66
CA SER A 200 1.88 5.80 -9.65
C SER A 200 0.47 5.94 -10.23
N ARG A 201 -0.22 7.05 -9.92
CA ARG A 201 -1.55 7.34 -10.49
C ARG A 201 -1.48 7.57 -11.99
N THR A 202 -0.50 8.34 -12.46
CA THR A 202 -0.34 8.61 -13.89
C THR A 202 0.06 7.36 -14.65
N LEU A 203 1.03 6.60 -14.15
CA LEU A 203 1.49 5.34 -14.75
C LEU A 203 0.36 4.31 -14.82
N LEU A 204 -0.36 4.06 -13.72
CA LEU A 204 -1.46 3.10 -13.73
C LEU A 204 -2.59 3.54 -14.67
N ARG A 205 -2.87 4.84 -14.78
CA ARG A 205 -3.82 5.39 -15.77
C ARG A 205 -3.37 5.10 -17.20
N LEU A 206 -2.12 5.42 -17.53
CA LEU A 206 -1.55 5.18 -18.86
C LEU A 206 -1.52 3.69 -19.21
N LEU A 207 -1.20 2.82 -18.24
CA LEU A 207 -1.21 1.37 -18.44
C LEU A 207 -2.63 0.84 -18.68
N CYS A 208 -3.64 1.36 -17.97
CA CYS A 208 -5.03 1.03 -18.25
C CYS A 208 -5.44 1.48 -19.66
N GLU A 209 -5.12 2.71 -20.03
CA GLU A 209 -5.41 3.25 -21.37
C GLU A 209 -4.70 2.45 -22.47
N LEU A 210 -3.43 2.11 -22.27
CA LEU A 210 -2.67 1.25 -23.18
C LEU A 210 -3.35 -0.10 -23.36
N VAL A 211 -3.72 -0.77 -22.27
CA VAL A 211 -4.45 -2.05 -22.32
C VAL A 211 -5.74 -1.92 -23.13
N GLU A 212 -6.53 -0.86 -22.91
CA GLU A 212 -7.78 -0.63 -23.64
C GLU A 212 -7.57 -0.40 -25.14
N VAL A 213 -6.60 0.45 -25.48
CA VAL A 213 -6.29 0.82 -26.85
C VAL A 213 -5.71 -0.37 -27.62
N VAL A 214 -4.78 -1.11 -26.99
CA VAL A 214 -4.22 -2.35 -27.53
C VAL A 214 -5.31 -3.40 -27.69
N TRP A 215 -6.23 -3.55 -26.73
CA TRP A 215 -7.35 -4.48 -26.86
C TRP A 215 -8.24 -4.13 -28.06
N GLY A 216 -8.55 -2.85 -28.26
CA GLY A 216 -9.31 -2.37 -29.42
C GLY A 216 -8.59 -2.60 -30.75
N TRP A 217 -7.26 -2.55 -30.77
CA TRP A 217 -6.44 -2.90 -31.92
C TRP A 217 -6.44 -4.41 -32.18
N VAL A 218 -6.26 -5.24 -31.15
CA VAL A 218 -6.30 -6.71 -31.23
C VAL A 218 -7.62 -7.20 -31.83
N GLN A 219 -8.75 -6.55 -31.55
CA GLN A 219 -10.03 -6.95 -32.15
C GLN A 219 -10.05 -6.84 -33.69
N LYS A 220 -9.06 -6.17 -34.30
CA LYS A 220 -8.92 -6.01 -35.76
C LYS A 220 -7.99 -7.06 -36.38
N THR A 221 -7.34 -7.91 -35.60
CA THR A 221 -6.39 -8.94 -36.07
C THR A 221 -7.03 -10.32 -36.19
N ILE A 222 -6.43 -11.23 -36.96
CA ILE A 222 -7.01 -12.56 -37.22
C ILE A 222 -6.94 -13.51 -36.01
N ASP A 223 -6.07 -13.22 -35.06
CA ASP A 223 -5.79 -14.05 -33.88
C ASP A 223 -6.51 -13.57 -32.62
N SER A 224 -7.41 -12.58 -32.71
CA SER A 224 -8.13 -12.04 -31.56
C SER A 224 -8.84 -13.14 -30.74
N GLY A 225 -8.53 -13.24 -29.45
CA GLY A 225 -9.17 -14.25 -28.61
C GLY A 225 -8.62 -14.32 -27.19
N ARG A 226 -8.62 -15.55 -26.65
CA ARG A 226 -8.30 -15.82 -25.24
C ARG A 226 -6.84 -15.55 -24.89
N GLU A 227 -5.92 -15.81 -25.80
CA GLU A 227 -4.48 -15.64 -25.55
C GLU A 227 -4.10 -14.17 -25.39
N GLN A 228 -4.55 -13.31 -26.30
CA GLN A 228 -4.31 -11.87 -26.26
C GLN A 228 -4.97 -11.25 -25.04
N ARG A 229 -6.20 -11.68 -24.72
CA ARG A 229 -6.86 -11.31 -23.48
C ARG A 229 -5.99 -11.68 -22.28
N ALA A 230 -5.45 -12.89 -22.22
CA ALA A 230 -4.61 -13.33 -21.10
C ALA A 230 -3.34 -12.48 -20.96
N ILE A 231 -2.64 -12.18 -22.07
CA ILE A 231 -1.45 -11.31 -22.06
C ILE A 231 -1.79 -9.92 -21.50
N LEU A 232 -2.84 -9.28 -22.04
CA LEU A 232 -3.25 -7.95 -21.59
C LEU A 232 -3.75 -7.95 -20.14
N SER A 233 -4.39 -9.03 -19.71
CA SER A 233 -4.86 -9.20 -18.33
C SER A 233 -3.69 -9.33 -17.36
N ASN A 234 -2.65 -10.06 -17.75
CA ASN A 234 -1.43 -10.20 -16.94
C ASN A 234 -0.75 -8.84 -16.78
N MET A 235 -0.54 -8.11 -17.87
CA MET A 235 0.01 -6.75 -17.83
C MET A 235 -0.82 -5.81 -16.94
N LEU A 236 -2.16 -5.83 -17.07
CA LEU A 236 -3.05 -5.04 -16.21
C LEU A 236 -2.91 -5.42 -14.73
N PHE A 237 -2.94 -6.71 -14.40
CA PHE A 237 -2.89 -7.16 -13.01
C PHE A 237 -1.52 -6.98 -12.37
N GLU A 238 -0.44 -7.15 -13.12
CA GLU A 238 0.89 -6.78 -12.67
C GLU A 238 0.96 -5.28 -12.34
N SER A 239 0.44 -4.44 -13.23
CA SER A 239 0.36 -2.99 -13.03
C SER A 239 -0.41 -2.60 -11.77
N ILE A 240 -1.59 -3.19 -11.57
CA ILE A 240 -2.41 -2.93 -10.37
C ILE A 240 -1.70 -3.43 -9.11
N THR A 241 -1.02 -4.58 -9.16
CA THR A 241 -0.32 -5.11 -7.98
C THR A 241 0.82 -4.20 -7.55
N LEU A 242 1.62 -3.73 -8.51
CA LEU A 242 2.82 -2.94 -8.25
C LEU A 242 2.50 -1.48 -7.93
N LEU A 243 1.49 -0.88 -8.58
CA LEU A 243 1.18 0.55 -8.43
C LEU A 243 -0.07 0.83 -7.60
N GLY A 244 -1.02 -0.12 -7.53
CA GLY A 244 -2.35 0.11 -6.99
C GLY A 244 -2.37 0.53 -5.51
N HIS A 245 -1.47 0.00 -4.69
CA HIS A 245 -1.35 0.40 -3.29
C HIS A 245 -0.79 1.81 -3.11
N LYS A 246 0.03 2.30 -4.06
CA LYS A 246 0.66 3.63 -4.02
C LYS A 246 -0.26 4.75 -4.49
N VAL A 247 -1.42 4.44 -5.07
CA VAL A 247 -2.35 5.48 -5.52
C VAL A 247 -3.07 6.20 -4.36
N ASN A 248 -2.87 5.75 -3.12
CA ASN A 248 -3.43 6.37 -1.91
C ASN A 248 -4.96 6.53 -1.99
N ALA A 249 -5.68 5.44 -2.23
CA ALA A 249 -7.15 5.43 -2.32
C ALA A 249 -7.87 5.37 -0.95
N ARG A 250 -7.11 5.15 0.14
CA ARG A 250 -7.56 5.08 1.54
C ARG A 250 -8.80 4.18 1.72
N LEU A 251 -8.72 2.97 1.20
CA LEU A 251 -9.83 2.03 1.09
C LEU A 251 -10.38 1.64 2.46
N THR A 252 -9.50 1.30 3.40
CA THR A 252 -9.86 0.88 4.76
C THR A 252 -10.61 1.96 5.51
N GLU A 253 -10.04 3.17 5.56
CA GLU A 253 -10.62 4.28 6.32
C GLU A 253 -12.00 4.67 5.77
N ARG A 254 -12.14 4.71 4.45
CA ARG A 254 -13.41 5.01 3.79
C ARG A 254 -14.46 3.94 4.04
N TRP A 255 -14.08 2.68 3.92
CA TRP A 255 -14.96 1.57 4.26
C TRP A 255 -15.40 1.67 5.73
N PHE A 256 -14.45 1.83 6.65
CA PHE A 256 -14.71 1.87 8.09
C PHE A 256 -15.63 3.02 8.50
N LEU A 257 -15.37 4.24 8.01
CA LEU A 257 -16.21 5.40 8.32
C LEU A 257 -17.61 5.31 7.73
N ARG A 258 -17.76 4.68 6.56
CA ARG A 258 -19.08 4.44 5.96
C ARG A 258 -19.88 3.43 6.79
N THR A 259 -19.25 2.33 7.18
CA THR A 259 -19.89 1.24 7.94
C THR A 259 -20.18 1.63 9.39
N PHE A 260 -19.32 2.46 10.01
CA PHE A 260 -19.46 2.89 11.39
C PHE A 260 -19.51 4.43 11.54
N PRO A 261 -20.65 5.07 11.18
CA PRO A 261 -20.76 6.53 11.15
C PRO A 261 -20.45 7.25 12.47
N LYS A 262 -20.59 6.56 13.61
CA LYS A 262 -20.27 7.12 14.95
C LYS A 262 -18.83 7.60 15.10
N PHE A 263 -17.91 7.13 14.24
CA PHE A 263 -16.51 7.55 14.28
C PHE A 263 -16.21 8.76 13.38
N GLN A 264 -17.14 9.17 12.50
CA GLN A 264 -16.93 10.28 11.55
C GLN A 264 -16.70 11.63 12.22
N SER A 265 -17.23 11.85 13.42
CA SER A 265 -17.08 13.10 14.18
C SER A 265 -15.73 13.20 14.92
N MET A 266 -14.88 12.17 14.85
CA MET A 266 -13.57 12.22 15.51
C MET A 266 -12.62 13.18 14.77
N PRO A 267 -11.77 13.93 15.47
CA PRO A 267 -10.79 14.82 14.85
C PRO A 267 -9.91 14.12 13.80
N THR A 268 -9.54 12.87 14.08
CA THR A 268 -8.77 12.00 13.17
C THR A 268 -9.48 11.68 11.86
N SER A 269 -10.81 11.79 11.81
CA SER A 269 -11.61 11.52 10.61
C SER A 269 -11.71 12.73 9.67
N GLN A 270 -11.50 13.94 10.19
CA GLN A 270 -11.58 15.17 9.39
C GLN A 270 -10.38 15.29 8.42
N ALA A 271 -9.21 14.76 8.78
CA ALA A 271 -8.01 14.70 7.94
C ALA A 271 -8.14 13.81 6.69
N ILE A 272 -9.19 13.00 6.60
CA ILE A 272 -9.49 12.21 5.38
C ILE A 272 -10.25 13.04 4.35
N VAL A 273 -10.90 14.11 4.80
CA VAL A 273 -11.77 14.95 3.98
C VAL A 273 -10.98 16.03 3.23
N GLU A 274 -9.66 16.14 3.38
CA GLU A 274 -8.85 17.11 2.64
C GLU A 274 -8.98 16.85 1.12
N VAL A 275 -9.78 17.72 0.49
CA VAL A 275 -10.15 17.69 -0.92
C VAL A 275 -9.00 18.32 -1.71
N GLY A 276 -8.19 17.50 -2.37
CA GLY A 276 -7.14 17.96 -3.26
C GLY A 276 -6.66 16.88 -4.22
N ILE A 277 -5.78 17.26 -5.15
CA ILE A 277 -5.15 16.35 -6.12
C ILE A 277 -4.34 15.26 -5.41
N GLU A 278 -3.88 15.49 -4.17
CA GLU A 278 -3.19 14.50 -3.32
C GLU A 278 -4.15 13.66 -2.44
N GLY A 279 -5.44 14.01 -2.40
CA GLY A 279 -6.45 13.30 -1.63
C GLY A 279 -6.83 11.94 -2.21
N PHE A 280 -7.66 11.19 -1.49
CA PHE A 280 -8.03 9.82 -1.85
C PHE A 280 -8.82 9.68 -3.17
N LYS A 281 -9.47 10.77 -3.63
CA LYS A 281 -10.33 10.76 -4.83
C LYS A 281 -9.55 10.40 -6.09
N GLY A 282 -8.39 11.00 -6.29
CA GLY A 282 -7.53 10.69 -7.44
C GLY A 282 -7.09 9.22 -7.44
N GLY A 283 -6.82 8.65 -6.26
CA GLY A 283 -6.53 7.23 -6.13
C GLY A 283 -7.72 6.34 -6.50
N GLN A 284 -8.92 6.69 -6.03
CA GLN A 284 -10.14 5.95 -6.36
C GLN A 284 -10.47 6.01 -7.86
N GLU A 285 -10.34 7.17 -8.50
CA GLU A 285 -10.60 7.34 -9.94
C GLU A 285 -9.72 6.42 -10.79
N VAL A 286 -8.45 6.27 -10.41
CA VAL A 286 -7.52 5.36 -11.11
C VAL A 286 -7.90 3.89 -10.88
N LEU A 287 -8.29 3.51 -9.65
CA LEU A 287 -8.77 2.14 -9.40
C LEU A 287 -10.11 1.84 -10.08
N ASP A 288 -10.99 2.84 -10.24
CA ASP A 288 -12.23 2.71 -11.00
C ASP A 288 -11.97 2.53 -12.50
N LEU A 289 -10.97 3.24 -13.03
CA LEU A 289 -10.51 3.04 -14.41
C LEU A 289 -9.98 1.63 -14.59
N ALA A 290 -9.09 1.17 -13.69
CA ALA A 290 -8.56 -0.19 -13.72
C ALA A 290 -9.67 -1.26 -13.64
N TRP A 291 -10.70 -1.02 -12.82
CA TRP A 291 -11.89 -1.86 -12.75
C TRP A 291 -12.69 -1.87 -14.06
N ALA A 292 -12.88 -0.71 -14.68
CA ALA A 292 -13.56 -0.60 -15.97
C ALA A 292 -12.78 -1.30 -17.09
N THR A 293 -11.45 -1.17 -17.10
CA THR A 293 -10.57 -1.85 -18.03
C THR A 293 -10.62 -3.37 -17.84
N ALA A 294 -10.58 -3.87 -16.60
CA ALA A 294 -10.77 -5.29 -16.31
C ALA A 294 -12.13 -5.81 -16.81
N LYS A 295 -13.20 -5.03 -16.68
CA LYS A 295 -14.52 -5.37 -17.25
C LYS A 295 -14.53 -5.41 -18.77
N LYS A 296 -13.79 -4.53 -19.47
CA LYS A 296 -13.63 -4.58 -20.93
C LYS A 296 -12.85 -5.83 -21.38
N LEU A 297 -11.98 -6.34 -20.52
CA LEU A 297 -11.37 -7.66 -20.64
C LEU A 297 -12.25 -8.76 -20.04
N ASP A 298 -13.58 -8.57 -20.00
CA ASP A 298 -14.59 -9.57 -19.60
C ASP A 298 -14.38 -10.20 -18.21
N TYR A 299 -13.75 -9.50 -17.25
CA TYR A 299 -13.69 -9.97 -15.86
C TYR A 299 -14.94 -9.57 -15.08
N THR A 300 -15.58 -10.56 -14.46
CA THR A 300 -16.69 -10.35 -13.54
C THR A 300 -16.20 -10.31 -12.08
N PRO A 301 -16.98 -9.75 -11.13
CA PRO A 301 -16.65 -9.82 -9.71
C PRO A 301 -16.42 -11.27 -9.21
N ALA A 302 -17.20 -12.23 -9.73
CA ALA A 302 -17.04 -13.65 -9.39
C ALA A 302 -15.70 -14.22 -9.85
N ASP A 303 -15.21 -13.81 -11.02
CA ASP A 303 -13.89 -14.23 -11.50
C ASP A 303 -12.77 -13.68 -10.61
N LEU A 304 -12.91 -12.44 -10.14
CA LEU A 304 -11.94 -11.82 -9.23
C LEU A 304 -11.94 -12.50 -7.85
N ILE A 305 -13.10 -12.90 -7.32
CA ILE A 305 -13.16 -13.71 -6.09
C ILE A 305 -12.45 -15.04 -6.29
N ARG A 306 -12.73 -15.75 -7.40
CA ARG A 306 -12.09 -17.03 -7.69
C ARG A 306 -10.57 -16.90 -7.67
N LYS A 307 -10.03 -15.78 -8.18
CA LYS A 307 -8.58 -15.49 -8.13
C LYS A 307 -8.04 -15.28 -6.72
N ILE A 308 -8.85 -14.82 -5.78
CA ILE A 308 -8.45 -14.64 -4.37
C ILE A 308 -8.49 -15.99 -3.62
N VAL A 309 -9.52 -16.80 -3.88
CA VAL A 309 -9.81 -18.07 -3.19
C VAL A 309 -9.00 -19.25 -3.75
N GLU A 310 -8.73 -19.26 -5.05
CA GLU A 310 -8.02 -20.36 -5.73
C GLU A 310 -6.69 -19.88 -6.33
N PRO A 311 -5.68 -19.53 -5.50
CA PRO A 311 -4.42 -18.97 -6.00
C PRO A 311 -3.50 -20.00 -6.68
N SER A 312 -3.73 -21.30 -6.47
CA SER A 312 -2.83 -22.40 -6.84
C SER A 312 -2.57 -22.58 -8.35
N HIS A 313 -3.32 -21.90 -9.22
CA HIS A 313 -3.17 -21.97 -10.68
C HIS A 313 -2.92 -20.62 -11.35
N LEU A 314 -2.67 -19.56 -10.58
CA LEU A 314 -2.64 -18.17 -11.06
C LEU A 314 -1.38 -17.44 -10.58
N SER A 315 -0.98 -16.38 -11.29
CA SER A 315 0.08 -15.50 -10.79
C SER A 315 -0.39 -14.77 -9.52
N ILE A 316 0.50 -14.61 -8.54
CA ILE A 316 0.22 -13.86 -7.31
C ILE A 316 -0.26 -12.44 -7.65
N HIS A 317 0.28 -11.85 -8.72
CA HIS A 317 -0.18 -10.56 -9.25
C HIS A 317 -1.66 -10.56 -9.61
N ALA A 318 -2.18 -11.62 -10.24
CA ALA A 318 -3.60 -11.69 -10.57
C ALA A 318 -4.49 -11.68 -9.31
N SER A 319 -4.07 -12.39 -8.26
CA SER A 319 -4.81 -12.47 -7.00
C SER A 319 -4.77 -11.15 -6.22
N LEU A 320 -3.59 -10.54 -6.07
CA LEU A 320 -3.44 -9.25 -5.38
C LEU A 320 -4.09 -8.11 -6.14
N ALA A 321 -4.03 -8.09 -7.47
CA ALA A 321 -4.77 -7.14 -8.28
C ALA A 321 -6.28 -7.30 -8.11
N SER A 322 -6.77 -8.54 -8.10
CA SER A 322 -8.19 -8.85 -7.86
C SER A 322 -8.64 -8.34 -6.49
N LEU A 323 -7.80 -8.51 -5.46
CA LEU A 323 -8.04 -7.96 -4.12
C LEU A 323 -8.12 -6.43 -4.13
N ASN A 324 -7.16 -5.74 -4.75
CA ASN A 324 -7.16 -4.28 -4.86
C ASN A 324 -8.40 -3.77 -5.59
N LEU A 325 -8.75 -4.41 -6.70
CA LEU A 325 -9.93 -4.09 -7.50
C LEU A 325 -11.22 -4.29 -6.71
N LEU A 326 -11.40 -5.42 -6.03
CA LEU A 326 -12.59 -5.68 -5.21
C LEU A 326 -12.66 -4.75 -4.01
N ALA A 327 -11.56 -4.53 -3.28
CA ALA A 327 -11.49 -3.60 -2.16
C ALA A 327 -11.87 -2.17 -2.58
N SER A 328 -11.48 -1.73 -3.78
CA SER A 328 -11.86 -0.42 -4.33
C SER A 328 -13.38 -0.27 -4.49
N GLN A 329 -14.08 -1.36 -4.82
CA GLN A 329 -15.53 -1.37 -4.96
C GLN A 329 -16.22 -1.50 -3.59
N LEU A 330 -15.61 -2.22 -2.65
CA LEU A 330 -16.08 -2.32 -1.27
C LEU A 330 -16.06 -0.98 -0.55
N ALA A 331 -15.09 -0.10 -0.86
CA ALA A 331 -15.09 1.26 -0.32
C ALA A 331 -16.33 2.10 -0.71
N LYS A 332 -17.08 1.67 -1.75
CA LYS A 332 -18.34 2.32 -2.21
C LYS A 332 -19.61 1.53 -1.92
N ASN A 333 -19.52 0.21 -1.96
CA ASN A 333 -20.66 -0.71 -1.87
C ASN A 333 -20.46 -1.72 -0.75
N ASP A 334 -21.53 -2.31 -0.25
CA ASP A 334 -21.40 -3.45 0.68
C ASP A 334 -20.98 -4.72 -0.08
N LEU A 335 -20.48 -5.74 0.63
CA LEU A 335 -19.93 -6.95 0.01
C LEU A 335 -20.89 -7.58 -1.00
N ARG A 336 -22.16 -7.84 -0.62
CA ARG A 336 -23.17 -8.40 -1.54
C ARG A 336 -23.39 -7.55 -2.81
N GLN A 337 -23.32 -6.22 -2.68
CA GLN A 337 -23.49 -5.31 -3.81
C GLN A 337 -22.24 -5.29 -4.70
N ALA A 338 -21.04 -5.26 -4.10
CA ALA A 338 -19.77 -5.33 -4.83
C ALA A 338 -19.66 -6.63 -5.64
N LEU A 339 -20.21 -7.73 -5.12
CA LEU A 339 -20.27 -9.03 -5.79
C LEU A 339 -21.45 -9.19 -6.76
N SER A 340 -22.20 -8.11 -7.03
CA SER A 340 -23.33 -8.10 -7.98
C SER A 340 -24.38 -9.20 -7.70
N GLY A 341 -24.64 -9.50 -6.43
CA GLY A 341 -25.63 -10.50 -6.02
C GLY A 341 -25.18 -11.97 -6.11
N THR A 342 -23.90 -12.23 -6.38
CA THR A 342 -23.32 -13.58 -6.23
C THR A 342 -23.43 -14.00 -4.76
N GLU A 343 -23.81 -15.26 -4.51
CA GLU A 343 -23.84 -15.80 -3.15
C GLU A 343 -22.44 -15.76 -2.54
N VAL A 344 -22.34 -15.21 -1.33
CA VAL A 344 -21.09 -15.15 -0.58
C VAL A 344 -20.88 -16.52 0.06
N SER A 345 -19.74 -17.15 -0.21
CA SER A 345 -19.40 -18.42 0.45
C SER A 345 -19.22 -18.20 1.96
N PRO A 346 -19.74 -19.10 2.82
CA PRO A 346 -19.47 -19.06 4.26
C PRO A 346 -18.00 -19.29 4.60
N THR A 347 -17.20 -19.79 3.66
CA THR A 347 -15.75 -20.02 3.80
C THR A 347 -14.91 -18.97 3.08
N LEU A 348 -15.51 -17.90 2.53
CA LEU A 348 -14.81 -16.86 1.77
C LEU A 348 -13.56 -16.29 2.46
N LEU A 349 -13.64 -16.08 3.79
CA LEU A 349 -12.50 -15.56 4.56
C LEU A 349 -11.39 -16.60 4.69
N ASP A 350 -11.75 -17.85 5.01
CA ASP A 350 -10.81 -18.96 5.19
C ASP A 350 -10.13 -19.32 3.86
N ASP A 351 -10.91 -19.42 2.78
CA ASP A 351 -10.41 -19.73 1.45
C ASP A 351 -9.50 -18.63 0.88
N GLY A 352 -9.76 -17.36 1.25
CA GLY A 352 -8.95 -16.22 0.85
C GLY A 352 -7.66 -16.04 1.66
N MET A 353 -7.44 -16.83 2.70
CA MET A 353 -6.35 -16.61 3.66
C MET A 353 -4.96 -16.50 3.04
N PRO A 354 -4.54 -17.35 2.08
CA PRO A 354 -3.20 -17.23 1.48
C PRO A 354 -2.93 -15.87 0.86
N ILE A 355 -3.95 -15.29 0.20
CA ILE A 355 -3.86 -13.98 -0.44
C ILE A 355 -3.96 -12.85 0.59
N LEU A 356 -4.75 -13.04 1.65
CA LEU A 356 -4.79 -12.08 2.76
C LEU A 356 -3.45 -12.03 3.51
N CYS A 357 -2.81 -13.16 3.75
CA CYS A 357 -1.46 -13.20 4.32
C CYS A 357 -0.48 -12.41 3.44
N ALA A 358 -0.44 -12.70 2.14
CA ALA A 358 0.42 -11.99 1.20
C ALA A 358 0.14 -10.49 1.11
N ALA A 359 -1.14 -10.09 1.19
CA ALA A 359 -1.54 -8.68 1.13
C ALA A 359 -1.18 -7.92 2.41
N LEU A 360 -1.45 -8.51 3.59
CA LEU A 360 -1.22 -7.89 4.90
C LEU A 360 0.27 -7.87 5.28
N SER A 361 1.07 -8.81 4.80
CA SER A 361 2.54 -8.80 4.96
C SER A 361 3.27 -8.03 3.87
N GLY A 362 2.57 -7.59 2.82
CA GLY A 362 3.16 -7.08 1.58
C GLY A 362 2.79 -5.63 1.30
N SER A 363 2.63 -5.31 0.02
CA SER A 363 2.35 -3.94 -0.44
C SER A 363 0.85 -3.59 -0.45
N SER A 364 -0.04 -4.58 -0.48
CA SER A 364 -1.50 -4.38 -0.64
C SER A 364 -2.26 -4.33 0.69
N VAL A 365 -1.63 -3.81 1.74
CA VAL A 365 -2.17 -3.82 3.12
C VAL A 365 -3.53 -3.13 3.21
N ASP A 366 -3.70 -1.95 2.61
CA ASP A 366 -4.96 -1.20 2.66
C ASP A 366 -6.12 -1.96 1.99
N ALA A 367 -5.87 -2.61 0.85
CA ALA A 367 -6.86 -3.46 0.20
C ALA A 367 -7.18 -4.72 1.02
N GLY A 368 -6.15 -5.36 1.58
CA GLY A 368 -6.29 -6.52 2.45
C GLY A 368 -7.14 -6.22 3.69
N ILE A 369 -6.85 -5.14 4.40
CA ILE A 369 -7.62 -4.75 5.59
C ILE A 369 -9.06 -4.43 5.22
N ALA A 370 -9.30 -3.64 4.16
CA ALA A 370 -10.65 -3.29 3.72
C ALA A 370 -11.48 -4.53 3.34
N TYR A 371 -10.87 -5.49 2.65
CA TYR A 371 -11.50 -6.75 2.28
C TYR A 371 -11.80 -7.62 3.51
N THR A 372 -10.82 -7.82 4.41
CA THR A 372 -11.01 -8.57 5.66
C THR A 372 -12.13 -7.97 6.49
N TRP A 373 -12.18 -6.64 6.60
CA TRP A 373 -13.27 -5.94 7.27
C TRP A 373 -14.63 -6.22 6.64
N ALA A 374 -14.73 -6.13 5.31
CA ALA A 374 -15.98 -6.39 4.61
C ALA A 374 -16.47 -7.83 4.80
N SER A 375 -15.56 -8.80 4.78
CA SER A 375 -15.85 -10.21 5.02
C SER A 375 -16.28 -10.47 6.47
N VAL A 376 -15.52 -9.98 7.46
CA VAL A 376 -15.82 -10.13 8.89
C VAL A 376 -17.15 -9.46 9.25
N HIS A 377 -17.41 -8.27 8.72
CA HIS A 377 -18.69 -7.59 8.93
C HIS A 377 -19.84 -8.37 8.30
N HIS A 378 -19.65 -8.93 7.11
CA HIS A 378 -20.65 -9.80 6.49
C HIS A 378 -21.01 -10.99 7.38
N TYR A 379 -19.98 -11.68 7.89
CA TYR A 379 -20.15 -12.84 8.75
C TYR A 379 -20.83 -12.45 10.06
N SER A 380 -20.48 -11.31 10.65
CA SER A 380 -21.14 -10.85 11.89
C SER A 380 -22.64 -10.59 11.74
N MET A 381 -23.12 -10.37 10.51
CA MET A 381 -24.54 -10.15 10.19
C MET A 381 -25.28 -11.47 9.87
N ASN A 382 -24.58 -12.56 9.60
CA ASN A 382 -25.13 -13.88 9.31
C ASN A 382 -24.78 -14.85 10.44
N THR A 383 -25.77 -15.46 11.10
CA THR A 383 -25.53 -16.28 12.30
C THR A 383 -24.78 -17.59 12.07
N ASP A 384 -24.70 -18.05 10.82
CA ASP A 384 -24.18 -19.37 10.48
C ASP A 384 -22.74 -19.33 9.96
N ASP A 385 -22.20 -18.13 9.70
CA ASP A 385 -20.84 -17.94 9.19
C ASP A 385 -19.85 -17.82 10.36
N SER A 386 -18.77 -18.58 10.30
CA SER A 386 -17.70 -18.56 11.31
C SER A 386 -16.32 -18.58 10.66
N VAL A 387 -15.29 -18.34 11.45
CA VAL A 387 -13.89 -18.38 11.00
C VAL A 387 -13.18 -19.50 11.76
N GLU A 388 -12.29 -20.24 11.09
CA GLU A 388 -11.49 -21.26 11.76
C GLU A 388 -10.47 -20.63 12.73
N TYR A 389 -10.16 -21.33 13.81
CA TYR A 389 -9.23 -20.83 14.84
C TYR A 389 -7.85 -20.50 14.26
N ASP A 390 -7.28 -21.39 13.45
CA ASP A 390 -5.94 -21.21 12.88
C ASP A 390 -5.87 -19.97 11.98
N ASN A 391 -6.91 -19.74 11.18
CA ASN A 391 -7.05 -18.57 10.32
C ASN A 391 -7.25 -17.28 11.13
N ALA A 392 -8.06 -17.33 12.19
CA ALA A 392 -8.22 -16.19 13.09
C ALA A 392 -6.90 -15.86 13.83
N SER A 393 -6.17 -16.87 14.31
CA SER A 393 -4.86 -16.73 14.95
C SER A 393 -3.84 -16.08 14.01
N MET A 394 -3.74 -16.58 12.77
CA MET A 394 -2.86 -16.03 11.74
C MET A 394 -3.21 -14.57 11.40
N LEU A 395 -4.50 -14.24 11.26
CA LEU A 395 -4.93 -12.85 11.05
C LEU A 395 -4.53 -11.96 12.22
N LEU A 396 -4.63 -12.43 13.47
CA LEU A 396 -4.19 -11.66 14.64
C LEU A 396 -2.68 -11.40 14.60
N GLU A 397 -1.86 -12.40 14.24
CA GLU A 397 -0.41 -12.22 14.09
C GLU A 397 -0.04 -11.14 13.07
N LEU A 398 -0.82 -11.01 12.00
CA LEU A 398 -0.61 -10.00 10.95
C LEU A 398 -1.18 -8.63 11.35
N LEU A 399 -2.34 -8.58 12.00
CA LEU A 399 -3.05 -7.34 12.32
C LEU A 399 -2.49 -6.63 13.54
N VAL A 400 -1.91 -7.34 14.52
CA VAL A 400 -1.37 -6.74 15.75
C VAL A 400 -0.22 -5.77 15.46
N PRO A 401 0.84 -6.14 14.70
CA PRO A 401 1.91 -5.21 14.33
C PRO A 401 1.39 -3.99 13.57
N LEU A 402 0.48 -4.21 12.61
CA LEU A 402 -0.16 -3.13 11.85
C LEU A 402 -0.94 -2.18 12.78
N THR A 403 -1.67 -2.71 13.76
CA THR A 403 -2.42 -1.90 14.73
C THR A 403 -1.48 -1.04 15.58
N ALA A 404 -0.31 -1.55 15.95
CA ALA A 404 0.64 -0.82 16.76
C ALA A 404 1.38 0.28 15.96
N GLN A 405 1.79 -0.04 14.73
CA GLN A 405 2.77 0.74 13.98
C GLN A 405 2.18 1.59 12.85
N HIS A 406 0.94 1.36 12.43
CA HIS A 406 0.38 2.07 11.26
C HIS A 406 0.30 3.60 11.50
N PRO A 407 0.72 4.43 10.53
CA PRO A 407 0.82 5.89 10.72
C PRO A 407 -0.54 6.56 10.95
N SER A 408 -1.59 6.11 10.26
CA SER A 408 -2.95 6.61 10.50
C SER A 408 -3.54 6.10 11.81
N ALA A 409 -3.86 7.02 12.72
CA ALA A 409 -4.59 6.71 13.96
C ALA A 409 -5.98 6.12 13.70
N LEU A 410 -6.66 6.53 12.61
CA LEU A 410 -7.96 5.97 12.28
C LEU A 410 -7.84 4.53 11.78
N THR A 411 -6.85 4.23 10.94
CA THR A 411 -6.59 2.85 10.53
C THR A 411 -6.21 1.98 11.72
N ARG A 412 -5.41 2.49 12.67
CA ARG A 412 -5.13 1.76 13.93
C ARG A 412 -6.40 1.46 14.72
N LEU A 413 -7.31 2.42 14.87
CA LEU A 413 -8.61 2.19 15.50
C LEU A 413 -9.44 1.15 14.75
N ALA A 414 -9.48 1.24 13.42
CA ALA A 414 -10.19 0.27 12.57
C ALA A 414 -9.58 -1.13 12.72
N LEU A 415 -8.27 -1.27 12.69
CA LEU A 415 -7.59 -2.56 12.90
C LEU A 415 -7.87 -3.14 14.30
N PHE A 416 -7.82 -2.30 15.33
CA PHE A 416 -8.12 -2.75 16.69
C PHE A 416 -9.55 -3.27 16.85
N LYS A 417 -10.52 -2.60 16.21
CA LYS A 417 -11.91 -3.07 16.17
C LYS A 417 -12.10 -4.30 15.26
N LEU A 418 -11.26 -4.49 14.24
CA LEU A 418 -11.26 -5.68 13.39
C LEU A 418 -10.83 -6.90 14.21
N ILE A 419 -9.76 -6.79 14.99
CA ILE A 419 -9.26 -7.86 15.87
C ILE A 419 -10.39 -8.36 16.80
N GLY A 420 -11.07 -7.45 17.49
CA GLY A 420 -12.20 -7.81 18.34
C GLY A 420 -13.35 -8.46 17.59
N SER A 421 -13.62 -8.01 16.35
CA SER A 421 -14.67 -8.57 15.50
C SER A 421 -14.32 -9.99 15.03
N ILE A 422 -13.07 -10.25 14.66
CA ILE A 422 -12.58 -11.59 14.30
C ILE A 422 -12.75 -12.56 15.47
N ILE A 423 -12.30 -12.18 16.67
CA ILE A 423 -12.47 -13.02 17.87
C ILE A 423 -13.96 -13.31 18.12
N SER A 424 -14.84 -12.34 17.85
CA SER A 424 -16.27 -12.51 18.07
C SER A 424 -16.91 -13.57 17.16
N LEU A 425 -16.36 -13.79 15.95
CA LEU A 425 -16.83 -14.78 14.96
C LEU A 425 -16.52 -16.23 15.32
N LEU A 426 -15.60 -16.48 16.26
CA LEU A 426 -15.35 -17.84 16.74
C LEU A 426 -16.59 -18.40 17.42
N THR A 427 -16.81 -19.70 17.29
CA THR A 427 -17.97 -20.38 17.89
C THR A 427 -17.70 -20.87 19.29
N THR A 428 -16.48 -21.36 19.57
CA THR A 428 -16.14 -21.95 20.87
C THR A 428 -15.58 -20.93 21.87
N PRO A 429 -15.94 -21.02 23.16
CA PRO A 429 -15.34 -20.20 24.22
C PRO A 429 -13.83 -20.36 24.35
N ASN A 430 -13.32 -21.59 24.17
CA ASN A 430 -11.90 -21.90 24.30
C ASN A 430 -11.08 -21.11 23.28
N ASP A 431 -11.49 -21.16 22.01
CA ASP A 431 -10.74 -20.52 20.93
C ASP A 431 -10.71 -19.01 21.13
N LYS A 432 -11.83 -18.41 21.56
CA LYS A 432 -11.87 -16.98 21.95
C LYS A 432 -10.88 -16.66 23.05
N ILE A 433 -10.85 -17.48 24.10
CA ILE A 433 -9.97 -17.29 25.26
C ILE A 433 -8.49 -17.45 24.85
N GLN A 434 -8.16 -18.42 24.00
CA GLN A 434 -6.79 -18.59 23.48
C GLN A 434 -6.35 -17.39 22.64
N LEU A 435 -7.21 -16.84 21.77
CA LEU A 435 -6.87 -15.62 21.03
C LEU A 435 -6.71 -14.39 21.95
N PHE A 436 -7.54 -14.26 22.99
CA PHE A 436 -7.30 -13.23 24.01
C PHE A 436 -5.99 -13.44 24.75
N LYS A 437 -5.60 -14.68 25.04
CA LYS A 437 -4.31 -15.01 25.64
C LYS A 437 -3.16 -14.53 24.73
N GLN A 438 -3.20 -14.86 23.45
CA GLN A 438 -2.22 -14.41 22.45
C GLN A 438 -2.06 -12.88 22.43
N LEU A 439 -3.16 -12.13 22.58
CA LEU A 439 -3.11 -10.67 22.64
C LEU A 439 -2.53 -10.11 23.94
N LEU A 440 -2.66 -10.82 25.06
CA LEU A 440 -2.34 -10.33 26.41
C LEU A 440 -0.97 -10.82 26.92
N GLU A 441 -0.48 -11.95 26.41
CA GLU A 441 0.75 -12.56 26.89
C GLU A 441 2.01 -11.79 26.46
N PRO A 442 3.14 -11.91 27.20
CA PRO A 442 4.39 -11.21 26.88
C PRO A 442 4.97 -11.51 25.50
N ALA A 443 4.58 -12.63 24.86
CA ALA A 443 4.97 -12.93 23.48
C ALA A 443 4.48 -11.87 22.48
N ASN A 444 3.43 -11.11 22.82
CA ASN A 444 3.05 -9.90 22.12
C ASN A 444 3.92 -8.71 22.60
N PRO A 445 4.85 -8.19 21.78
CA PRO A 445 5.79 -7.15 22.21
C PRO A 445 5.16 -5.75 22.29
N PHE A 446 3.88 -5.59 21.95
CA PHE A 446 3.22 -4.28 21.86
C PHE A 446 2.39 -3.98 23.12
N ASP A 447 3.01 -3.37 24.13
CA ASP A 447 2.40 -3.03 25.43
C ASP A 447 1.04 -2.33 25.31
N ASN A 448 0.95 -1.34 24.41
CA ASN A 448 -0.29 -0.60 24.18
C ASN A 448 -1.41 -1.50 23.64
N ILE A 449 -1.09 -2.49 22.80
CA ILE A 449 -2.07 -3.45 22.29
C ILE A 449 -2.49 -4.41 23.40
N ARG A 450 -1.55 -4.88 24.24
CA ARG A 450 -1.86 -5.71 25.40
C ARG A 450 -2.85 -4.99 26.32
N ILE A 451 -2.54 -3.76 26.72
CA ILE A 451 -3.39 -2.93 27.58
C ILE A 451 -4.77 -2.71 26.95
N GLN A 452 -4.83 -2.29 25.69
CA GLN A 452 -6.10 -2.02 25.01
C GLN A 452 -6.94 -3.30 24.86
N SER A 453 -6.32 -4.46 24.65
CA SER A 453 -7.00 -5.76 24.47
C SER A 453 -7.83 -6.17 25.70
N LEU A 454 -7.50 -5.67 26.90
CA LEU A 454 -8.34 -5.83 28.09
C LEU A 454 -9.73 -5.22 27.90
N SER A 455 -9.85 -4.13 27.13
CA SER A 455 -11.14 -3.55 26.75
C SER A 455 -11.92 -4.45 25.79
N LEU A 456 -11.25 -5.14 24.85
CA LEU A 456 -11.92 -6.11 23.96
C LEU A 456 -12.42 -7.32 24.74
N LEU A 457 -11.61 -7.81 25.69
CA LEU A 457 -12.02 -8.89 26.59
C LEU A 457 -13.24 -8.46 27.43
N ARG A 458 -13.24 -7.24 27.96
CA ARG A 458 -14.39 -6.66 28.67
C ARG A 458 -15.64 -6.56 27.79
N GLU A 459 -15.51 -6.09 26.55
CA GLU A 459 -16.61 -6.04 25.57
C GLU A 459 -17.17 -7.46 25.32
N SER A 460 -16.29 -8.46 25.21
CA SER A 460 -16.66 -9.87 24.99
C SER A 460 -17.37 -10.50 26.20
N ILE A 461 -16.91 -10.21 27.42
CA ILE A 461 -17.59 -10.63 28.67
C ILE A 461 -18.98 -9.99 28.78
N SER A 462 -19.11 -8.73 28.35
CA SER A 462 -20.38 -7.98 28.35
C SER A 462 -21.36 -8.45 27.27
N SER A 463 -20.92 -9.28 26.32
CA SER A 463 -21.74 -9.71 25.20
C SER A 463 -22.95 -10.54 25.65
N LYS A 464 -24.02 -10.52 24.83
CA LYS A 464 -25.28 -11.21 25.15
C LYS A 464 -25.11 -12.72 25.35
N SER A 465 -24.16 -13.34 24.64
CA SER A 465 -23.90 -14.78 24.74
C SER A 465 -23.14 -15.16 26.00
N LYS A 466 -22.43 -14.19 26.63
CA LYS A 466 -21.53 -14.40 27.79
C LYS A 466 -20.58 -15.59 27.64
N THR A 467 -20.25 -15.98 26.41
CA THR A 467 -19.55 -17.24 26.12
C THR A 467 -18.17 -17.31 26.75
N VAL A 468 -17.50 -16.17 26.91
CA VAL A 468 -16.15 -16.09 27.50
C VAL A 468 -16.17 -16.22 29.02
N LEU A 469 -17.28 -15.92 29.69
CA LEU A 469 -17.39 -15.97 31.15
C LEU A 469 -17.55 -17.43 31.60
N SER A 470 -16.42 -18.09 31.81
CA SER A 470 -16.31 -19.54 32.09
C SER A 470 -15.11 -19.83 32.99
N PRO A 471 -14.99 -21.03 33.60
CA PRO A 471 -13.83 -21.40 34.41
C PRO A 471 -12.52 -21.31 33.61
N LEU A 472 -12.59 -21.61 32.31
CA LEU A 472 -11.46 -21.55 31.40
C LEU A 472 -10.85 -20.15 31.29
N LEU A 473 -11.65 -19.10 31.47
CA LEU A 473 -11.14 -17.72 31.53
C LEU A 473 -10.16 -17.55 32.69
N ALA A 474 -10.53 -18.06 33.87
CA ALA A 474 -9.68 -18.01 35.06
C ALA A 474 -8.46 -18.93 34.91
N GLU A 475 -8.61 -20.09 34.29
CA GLU A 475 -7.51 -21.03 34.07
C GLU A 475 -6.46 -20.51 33.09
N VAL A 476 -6.88 -19.83 32.02
CA VAL A 476 -5.97 -19.43 30.92
C VAL A 476 -5.50 -17.98 31.05
N ILE A 477 -6.39 -17.04 31.39
CA ILE A 477 -6.07 -15.60 31.36
C ILE A 477 -5.52 -15.11 32.70
N PHE A 478 -5.98 -15.61 33.85
CA PHE A 478 -5.50 -15.12 35.14
C PHE A 478 -4.00 -15.38 35.38
N PRO A 479 -3.41 -16.49 34.92
CA PRO A 479 -1.96 -16.65 34.97
C PRO A 479 -1.20 -15.56 34.22
N VAL A 480 -1.77 -15.04 33.12
CA VAL A 480 -1.18 -13.94 32.33
C VAL A 480 -1.39 -12.58 32.99
N LEU A 481 -2.57 -12.32 33.55
CA LEU A 481 -2.89 -11.02 34.15
C LEU A 481 -2.29 -10.82 35.55
N PHE A 482 -2.27 -11.89 36.35
CA PHE A 482 -1.93 -11.86 37.77
C PHE A 482 -0.66 -12.66 38.02
N VAL A 483 0.43 -12.29 37.35
CA VAL A 483 1.75 -12.93 37.50
C VAL A 483 2.34 -12.57 38.86
N PHE A 484 2.88 -13.55 39.58
CA PHE A 484 3.55 -13.34 40.86
C PHE A 484 5.04 -13.00 40.70
N PRO A 485 5.65 -12.31 41.67
CA PRO A 485 7.08 -12.02 41.66
C PRO A 485 7.94 -13.29 41.50
N GLU A 486 7.53 -14.41 42.09
CA GLU A 486 8.28 -15.67 42.04
C GLU A 486 8.19 -16.39 40.68
N GLU A 487 7.26 -15.96 39.82
CA GLU A 487 7.00 -16.55 38.50
C GLU A 487 7.66 -15.77 37.35
N CYS A 488 8.18 -14.57 37.63
CA CYS A 488 8.90 -13.74 36.66
C CYS A 488 10.40 -14.01 36.70
N ASP A 489 11.06 -13.83 35.55
CA ASP A 489 12.51 -13.67 35.51
C ASP A 489 12.89 -12.48 36.43
N PRO A 490 13.85 -12.64 37.37
CA PRO A 490 14.30 -11.54 38.22
C PRO A 490 14.67 -10.26 37.46
N GLU A 491 15.17 -10.36 36.22
CA GLU A 491 15.56 -9.20 35.42
C GLU A 491 14.38 -8.46 34.79
N GLU A 492 13.25 -9.15 34.57
CA GLU A 492 12.05 -8.58 33.93
C GLU A 492 10.90 -8.34 34.92
N ASN A 493 11.15 -8.56 36.21
CA ASN A 493 10.10 -8.57 37.22
C ASN A 493 9.63 -7.15 37.61
N PRO A 494 8.36 -6.79 37.33
CA PRO A 494 7.83 -5.45 37.65
C PRO A 494 7.82 -5.13 39.15
N PHE A 495 7.81 -6.14 40.02
CA PHE A 495 7.81 -5.93 41.47
C PHE A 495 9.18 -5.51 42.02
N TYR A 496 10.26 -5.75 41.28
CA TYR A 496 11.62 -5.34 41.65
C TYR A 496 12.03 -3.96 41.10
N LEU A 497 11.26 -3.40 40.17
CA LEU A 497 11.46 -2.03 39.67
C LEU A 497 11.36 -1.02 40.81
N THR A 498 12.25 -0.03 40.84
CA THR A 498 12.13 1.08 41.79
C THR A 498 10.93 1.97 41.45
N ALA A 499 10.45 2.78 42.41
CA ALA A 499 9.32 3.69 42.17
C ALA A 499 9.48 4.62 40.93
N PRO A 500 10.65 5.25 40.68
CA PRO A 500 10.87 6.00 39.43
C PRO A 500 10.74 5.14 38.17
N GLU A 501 11.45 4.00 38.12
CA GLU A 501 11.42 3.09 36.96
C GLU A 501 10.02 2.56 36.68
N MET A 502 9.25 2.30 37.74
CA MET A 502 7.87 1.84 37.64
C MET A 502 6.96 2.91 37.02
N LEU A 503 7.12 4.18 37.40
CA LEU A 503 6.33 5.30 36.87
C LEU A 503 6.63 5.59 35.39
N GLU A 504 7.84 5.28 34.93
CA GLU A 504 8.25 5.39 33.53
C GLU A 504 7.85 4.15 32.70
N SER A 505 7.55 3.03 33.36
CA SER A 505 7.17 1.77 32.72
C SER A 505 5.68 1.69 32.33
N TYR A 506 5.36 0.76 31.42
CA TYR A 506 3.97 0.47 31.05
C TYR A 506 3.16 -0.23 32.16
N TRP A 507 3.83 -0.78 33.19
CA TRP A 507 3.22 -1.67 34.17
C TRP A 507 2.17 -0.99 35.04
N VAL A 508 2.30 0.31 35.33
CA VAL A 508 1.26 1.05 36.07
C VAL A 508 -0.05 1.08 35.29
N SER A 509 0.03 1.33 33.98
CA SER A 509 -1.15 1.32 33.11
C SER A 509 -1.72 -0.09 32.96
N TRP A 510 -0.86 -1.10 32.80
CA TRP A 510 -1.26 -2.50 32.74
C TRP A 510 -2.00 -2.94 34.01
N TRP A 511 -1.43 -2.74 35.20
CA TRP A 511 -2.06 -3.13 36.46
C TRP A 511 -3.35 -2.36 36.73
N THR A 512 -3.41 -1.09 36.37
CA THR A 512 -4.64 -0.29 36.48
C THR A 512 -5.78 -0.92 35.66
N GLU A 513 -5.51 -1.28 34.41
CA GLU A 513 -6.53 -1.89 33.54
C GLU A 513 -6.83 -3.35 33.93
N CYS A 514 -5.86 -4.12 34.43
CA CYS A 514 -6.09 -5.45 35.02
C CYS A 514 -7.02 -5.39 36.23
N LEU A 515 -6.82 -4.41 37.13
CA LEU A 515 -7.71 -4.18 38.28
C LEU A 515 -9.10 -3.75 37.82
N ALA A 516 -9.19 -2.86 36.84
CA ALA A 516 -10.47 -2.42 36.28
C ALA A 516 -11.24 -3.60 35.64
N LEU A 517 -10.55 -4.49 34.92
CA LEU A 517 -11.14 -5.70 34.37
C LEU A 517 -11.57 -6.67 35.47
N LEU A 518 -10.73 -6.90 36.48
CA LEU A 518 -11.06 -7.78 37.61
C LEU A 518 -12.29 -7.30 38.36
N TRP A 519 -12.35 -6.00 38.67
CA TRP A 519 -13.55 -5.38 39.27
C TRP A 519 -14.79 -5.64 38.40
N PHE A 520 -14.66 -5.43 37.09
CA PHE A 520 -15.75 -5.66 36.15
C PHE A 520 -16.21 -7.12 36.11
N ILE A 521 -15.28 -8.09 36.13
CA ILE A 521 -15.59 -9.51 36.22
C ILE A 521 -16.34 -9.82 37.51
N LEU A 522 -15.83 -9.35 38.65
CA LEU A 522 -16.43 -9.60 39.97
C LEU A 522 -17.84 -9.03 40.11
N ASP A 523 -18.13 -7.88 39.49
CA ASP A 523 -19.45 -7.25 39.47
C ASP A 523 -20.41 -7.94 38.48
N SER A 524 -19.90 -8.33 37.31
CA SER A 524 -20.70 -8.94 36.24
C SER A 524 -21.00 -10.42 36.48
N ASP A 525 -20.09 -11.14 37.14
CA ASP A 525 -20.16 -12.57 37.40
C ASP A 525 -20.80 -12.91 38.75
N LYS A 526 -22.03 -12.42 38.96
CA LYS A 526 -22.79 -12.68 40.21
C LYS A 526 -23.10 -14.17 40.43
N GLY A 527 -23.07 -14.96 39.36
CA GLY A 527 -23.30 -16.41 39.39
C GLY A 527 -22.04 -17.24 39.60
N ASP A 528 -20.86 -16.60 39.71
CA ASP A 528 -19.55 -17.24 39.83
C ASP A 528 -19.26 -18.28 38.73
N LEU A 529 -19.63 -17.96 37.49
CA LEU A 529 -19.37 -18.81 36.31
C LEU A 529 -17.89 -18.99 36.03
N THR A 530 -17.06 -18.01 36.40
CA THR A 530 -15.60 -18.09 36.33
C THR A 530 -15.00 -18.92 37.46
N THR A 531 -15.80 -19.27 38.48
CA THR A 531 -15.36 -19.93 39.72
C THR A 531 -14.31 -19.14 40.51
N ILE A 532 -14.17 -17.83 40.26
CA ILE A 532 -13.19 -16.98 40.92
C ILE A 532 -13.42 -16.92 42.44
N ARG A 533 -14.67 -17.01 42.90
CA ARG A 533 -15.03 -16.94 44.33
C ARG A 533 -15.03 -18.32 44.99
N THR A 534 -15.38 -19.37 44.24
CA THR A 534 -15.55 -20.73 44.79
C THR A 534 -14.31 -21.61 44.65
N ASN A 535 -13.44 -21.36 43.67
CA ASN A 535 -12.20 -22.12 43.49
C ASN A 535 -11.07 -21.50 44.33
N PRO A 536 -10.57 -22.21 45.38
CA PRO A 536 -9.55 -21.66 46.27
C PRO A 536 -8.26 -21.24 45.54
N LYS A 537 -7.88 -21.95 44.47
CA LYS A 537 -6.67 -21.61 43.71
C LYS A 537 -6.77 -20.24 43.02
N HIS A 538 -7.94 -19.92 42.46
CA HIS A 538 -8.17 -18.65 41.79
C HIS A 538 -8.31 -17.52 42.82
N ASP A 539 -9.04 -17.76 43.90
CA ASP A 539 -9.23 -16.80 44.99
C ASP A 539 -7.90 -16.42 45.68
N GLU A 540 -7.07 -17.41 46.02
CA GLU A 540 -5.75 -17.19 46.64
C GLU A 540 -4.80 -16.44 45.70
N ARG A 541 -4.76 -16.80 44.40
CA ARG A 541 -3.94 -16.11 43.40
C ARG A 541 -4.31 -14.64 43.29
N VAL A 542 -5.59 -14.35 43.15
CA VAL A 542 -6.09 -12.97 43.01
C VAL A 542 -5.80 -12.15 44.28
N LYS A 543 -6.12 -12.69 45.46
CA LYS A 543 -5.86 -11.99 46.73
C LYS A 543 -4.37 -11.76 46.99
N GLY A 544 -3.53 -12.74 46.68
CA GLY A 544 -2.08 -12.64 46.80
C GLY A 544 -1.51 -11.55 45.89
N TRP A 545 -1.92 -11.55 44.62
CA TRP A 545 -1.48 -10.55 43.64
C TRP A 545 -1.92 -9.13 44.02
N ILE A 546 -3.19 -8.94 44.43
CA ILE A 546 -3.72 -7.64 44.90
C ILE A 546 -2.88 -7.09 46.06
N LYS A 547 -2.48 -7.94 47.02
CA LYS A 547 -1.66 -7.53 48.16
C LYS A 547 -0.26 -7.08 47.73
N ALA A 548 0.35 -7.76 46.76
CA ALA A 548 1.65 -7.38 46.21
C ALA A 548 1.57 -6.03 45.48
N VAL A 549 0.55 -5.86 44.63
CA VAL A 549 0.27 -4.62 43.89
C VAL A 549 -0.01 -3.45 44.84
N GLU A 550 -0.76 -3.67 45.93
CA GLU A 550 -0.96 -2.68 46.99
C GLU A 550 0.35 -2.26 47.65
N GLY A 551 1.23 -3.22 47.94
CA GLY A 551 2.56 -2.94 48.50
C GLY A 551 3.35 -1.98 47.58
N LYS A 552 3.30 -2.23 46.27
CA LYS A 552 3.99 -1.40 45.28
C LYS A 552 3.37 -0.02 45.12
N LEU A 553 2.04 0.08 45.16
CA LEU A 553 1.36 1.38 45.17
C LEU A 553 1.79 2.25 46.36
N LYS A 554 1.91 1.66 47.56
CA LYS A 554 2.38 2.39 48.76
C LYS A 554 3.82 2.88 48.62
N GLU A 555 4.69 2.09 48.00
CA GLU A 555 6.07 2.48 47.68
C GLU A 555 6.09 3.71 46.75
N ILE A 556 5.29 3.69 45.67
CA ILE A 556 5.17 4.80 44.71
C ILE A 556 4.59 6.05 45.39
N GLN A 557 3.53 5.91 46.20
CA GLN A 557 2.93 7.02 46.93
C GLN A 557 3.93 7.64 47.93
N GLY A 558 4.73 6.82 48.62
CA GLY A 558 5.79 7.28 49.51
C GLY A 558 6.86 8.09 48.77
N PHE A 559 7.28 7.60 47.60
CA PHE A 559 8.23 8.30 46.73
C PHE A 559 7.71 9.67 46.26
N ILE A 560 6.48 9.73 45.72
CA ILE A 560 5.85 10.98 45.28
C ILE A 560 5.70 11.99 46.43
N SER A 561 5.34 11.50 47.62
CA SER A 561 5.21 12.34 48.83
C SER A 561 6.56 12.91 49.29
N THR A 562 7.65 12.21 49.01
CA THR A 562 9.01 12.65 49.34
C THR A 562 9.45 13.76 48.39
N ILE A 563 9.23 13.58 47.08
CA ILE A 563 9.55 14.59 46.06
C ILE A 563 8.71 15.86 46.21
N GLY A 564 7.41 15.72 46.54
CA GLY A 564 6.50 16.86 46.70
C GLY A 564 6.84 17.81 47.86
N ASN A 565 7.74 17.44 48.77
CA ASN A 565 8.16 18.28 49.89
C ASN A 565 9.43 19.11 49.60
N ASP A 566 10.12 18.87 48.48
CA ASP A 566 11.45 19.44 48.20
C ASP A 566 11.47 20.66 47.25
N GLY A 567 10.32 21.20 46.80
CA GLY A 567 10.27 22.55 46.18
C GLY A 567 9.04 22.91 45.34
N ASP A 568 8.58 24.16 45.48
CA ASP A 568 7.40 24.79 44.84
C ASP A 568 7.49 25.00 43.30
N GLN A 569 8.47 24.41 42.59
CA GLN A 569 8.67 24.61 41.13
C GLN A 569 8.42 23.38 40.25
N GLN A 570 7.97 22.25 40.82
CA GLN A 570 7.74 20.99 40.09
C GLN A 570 6.24 20.59 39.95
N GLU A 571 5.29 21.49 40.24
CA GLU A 571 3.85 21.11 40.26
C GLU A 571 3.28 20.71 38.89
N ASP A 572 3.74 21.30 37.78
CA ASP A 572 3.21 20.99 36.44
C ASP A 572 3.71 19.63 35.90
N GLU A 573 4.96 19.25 36.18
CA GLU A 573 5.60 18.03 35.64
C GLU A 573 5.07 16.75 36.29
N PHE A 574 4.65 16.81 37.57
CA PHE A 574 4.10 15.66 38.30
C PHE A 574 2.57 15.58 38.28
N SER A 575 1.88 16.52 37.64
CA SER A 575 0.42 16.52 37.54
C SER A 575 -0.12 15.25 36.85
N GLY A 576 0.51 14.83 35.75
CA GLY A 576 0.17 13.60 35.03
C GLY A 576 0.46 12.32 35.82
N VAL A 577 1.58 12.29 36.54
CA VAL A 577 1.98 11.17 37.40
C VAL A 577 0.99 10.99 38.55
N ARG A 578 0.63 12.08 39.24
CA ARG A 578 -0.37 12.06 40.32
C ARG A 578 -1.72 11.56 39.81
N PHE A 579 -2.16 11.99 38.63
CA PHE A 579 -3.39 11.51 38.02
C PHE A 579 -3.34 10.00 37.70
N MET A 580 -2.22 9.51 37.17
CA MET A 580 -2.04 8.08 36.89
C MET A 580 -2.11 7.24 38.18
N VAL A 581 -1.40 7.65 39.23
CA VAL A 581 -1.40 6.95 40.52
C VAL A 581 -2.78 7.00 41.19
N MET A 582 -3.49 8.12 41.09
CA MET A 582 -4.87 8.23 41.57
C MET A 582 -5.80 7.24 40.85
N ARG A 583 -5.68 7.08 39.53
CA ARG A 583 -6.46 6.08 38.77
C ARG A 583 -6.14 4.66 39.20
N PHE A 584 -4.85 4.38 39.44
CA PHE A 584 -4.40 3.07 39.92
C PHE A 584 -4.97 2.75 41.31
N GLU A 585 -4.93 3.72 42.23
CA GLU A 585 -5.52 3.61 43.57
C GLU A 585 -7.05 3.42 43.53
N ASP A 586 -7.77 4.20 42.72
CA ASP A 586 -9.22 4.03 42.54
C ASP A 586 -9.57 2.64 42.02
N ALA A 587 -8.85 2.14 41.01
CA ALA A 587 -9.07 0.79 40.48
C ALA A 587 -8.85 -0.29 41.56
N LEU A 588 -7.80 -0.17 42.37
CA LEU A 588 -7.51 -1.09 43.47
C LEU A 588 -8.61 -1.07 44.56
N ASN A 589 -9.04 0.12 44.96
CA ASN A 589 -10.06 0.29 45.99
C ASN A 589 -11.42 -0.28 45.56
N ARG A 590 -11.78 -0.14 44.27
CA ARG A 590 -13.00 -0.74 43.71
C ARG A 590 -13.00 -2.26 43.78
N VAL A 591 -11.88 -2.90 43.43
CA VAL A 591 -11.75 -4.37 43.54
C VAL A 591 -11.91 -4.82 44.99
N LYS A 592 -11.24 -4.15 45.92
CA LYS A 592 -11.31 -4.45 47.36
C LYS A 592 -12.72 -4.33 47.94
N GLY A 593 -13.56 -3.46 47.38
CA GLY A 593 -14.95 -3.34 47.81
C GLY A 593 -15.84 -4.54 47.46
N LEU A 594 -15.40 -5.43 46.56
CA LEU A 594 -16.16 -6.59 46.07
C LEU A 594 -15.62 -7.95 46.53
N LEU A 595 -14.43 -7.97 47.12
CA LEU A 595 -13.78 -9.12 47.77
C LEU A 595 -14.07 -9.10 49.27
#